data_AF-A0A9P6Y4M1-F1
#
_entry.id   AF-A0A9P6Y4M1-F1
#
_cell.length_a   1.000
_cell.length_b   1.000
_cell.length_c   1.000
_cell.angle_alpha   90.00
_cell.angle_beta   90.00
_cell.angle_gamma   90.00
#
_symmetry.space_group_name_H-M   'P 1'
#
loop_
_entity.id
_entity.type
_entity.pdbx_description
1 polymer ?
#
loop_
_entity_poly.entity_id
_entity_poly.type
_entity_poly.pdbx_seq_one_letter_code
_entity_poly.pdbx_strand_id
1 'polypeptide(L)'
;MGCPKSESGFNLLSALLEYDPAKRITAEKALSHPYFQEEPKPIMNVLAHQNIEYPLRRITHEDNDIKSAKIPAKEDHSMARQAKKPRNA
;
A
#
# COMPACT_ATOMS: atom_id res chain seq x y z
N MET A 1 6.60 27.29 -11.53
CA MET A 1 7.99 26.84 -11.71
C MET A 1 7.95 25.35 -11.98
N GLY A 2 7.81 24.94 -13.24
CA GLY A 2 7.87 23.53 -13.61
C GLY A 2 9.32 23.09 -13.45
N CYS A 3 9.57 22.07 -12.63
CA CYS A 3 10.85 21.37 -12.64
C CYS A 3 11.06 20.86 -14.08
N PRO A 4 12.03 21.39 -14.84
CA PRO A 4 12.34 20.83 -16.16
C PRO A 4 12.71 19.37 -15.92
N LYS A 5 12.18 18.48 -16.76
CA LYS A 5 12.43 17.03 -16.70
C LYS A 5 13.92 16.80 -16.41
N SER A 6 14.27 16.33 -15.20
CA SER A 6 15.67 16.07 -14.84
C SER A 6 16.24 15.13 -15.91
N GLU A 7 17.40 15.48 -16.46
CA GLU A 7 18.10 14.67 -17.45
C GLU A 7 18.32 13.25 -16.91
N SER A 8 18.67 13.13 -15.63
CA SER A 8 18.77 11.85 -14.93
C SER A 8 17.45 11.10 -14.85
N GLY A 9 16.31 11.80 -14.69
CA GLY A 9 14.99 11.18 -14.72
C GLY A 9 14.64 10.62 -16.11
N PHE A 10 14.95 11.37 -17.17
CA PHE A 10 14.77 10.90 -18.54
C PHE A 10 15.68 9.72 -18.88
N ASN A 11 16.94 9.76 -18.44
CA ASN A 11 17.90 8.67 -18.64
C ASN A 11 17.47 7.39 -17.92
N LEU A 12 17.01 7.50 -16.67
CA LEU A 12 16.47 6.37 -15.92
C LEU A 12 15.26 5.75 -16.63
N LEU A 13 14.33 6.60 -17.08
CA LEU A 13 13.13 6.13 -17.78
C LEU A 13 13.49 5.42 -19.09
N SER A 14 14.43 5.97 -19.85
CA SER A 14 14.91 5.38 -21.10
C SER A 14 15.54 4.00 -20.86
N ALA A 15 16.35 3.86 -19.82
CA ALA A 15 16.98 2.58 -19.46
C ALA A 15 15.97 1.53 -18.94
N LEU A 16 14.90 1.96 -18.26
CA LEU A 16 13.81 1.08 -17.80
C LEU A 16 12.93 0.61 -18.97
N LEU A 17 12.67 1.49 -19.93
CA LEU A 17 11.85 1.23 -21.11
C LEU A 17 12.65 0.71 -22.30
N GLU A 18 13.89 0.27 -22.08
CA GLU A 18 14.71 -0.37 -23.10
C GLU A 18 13.98 -1.60 -23.66
N TYR A 19 13.86 -1.63 -24.98
CA TYR A 19 13.10 -2.64 -25.70
C TYR A 19 13.75 -4.02 -25.57
N ASP A 20 15.08 -4.06 -25.75
CA ASP A 20 15.86 -5.29 -25.60
C ASP A 20 15.97 -5.67 -24.11
N PRO A 21 15.37 -6.78 -23.66
CA PRO A 21 15.40 -7.18 -22.25
C PRO A 21 16.82 -7.46 -21.75
N ALA A 22 17.76 -7.83 -22.62
CA ALA A 22 19.15 -8.06 -22.23
C ALA A 22 19.89 -6.76 -21.92
N LYS A 23 19.45 -5.63 -22.48
CA LYS A 23 20.03 -4.29 -22.25
C LYS A 23 19.28 -3.48 -21.20
N ARG A 24 18.04 -3.86 -20.89
CA ARG A 24 17.22 -3.20 -19.86
C ARG A 24 17.91 -3.20 -18.51
N ILE A 25 17.85 -2.05 -17.83
CA ILE A 25 18.42 -1.90 -16.50
C ILE A 25 17.73 -2.85 -15.49
N THR A 26 18.51 -3.40 -14.55
CA THR A 26 17.96 -4.21 -13.46
C THR A 26 17.38 -3.33 -12.36
N ALA A 27 16.49 -3.88 -11.52
CA ALA A 27 15.92 -3.15 -10.39
C ALA A 27 17.00 -2.64 -9.42
N GLU A 28 18.01 -3.45 -9.12
CA GLU A 28 19.14 -3.06 -8.27
C GLU A 28 19.91 -1.86 -8.86
N LYS A 29 20.23 -1.90 -10.15
CA LYS A 29 20.90 -0.80 -10.84
C LYS A 29 20.03 0.45 -10.89
N ALA A 30 18.72 0.30 -11.11
CA ALA A 30 17.77 1.40 -11.10
C ALA A 30 17.71 2.10 -9.73
N LEU A 31 17.71 1.35 -8.62
CA LEU A 31 17.74 1.92 -7.27
C LEU A 31 19.02 2.71 -7.00
N SER A 32 20.16 2.29 -7.56
CA SER A 32 21.43 3.02 -7.46
C SER A 32 21.56 4.22 -8.41
N HIS A 33 20.55 4.51 -9.25
CA HIS A 33 20.64 5.53 -10.27
C HIS A 33 20.71 6.96 -9.69
N PRO A 34 21.52 7.88 -10.27
CA PRO A 34 21.69 9.26 -9.78
C PRO A 34 20.39 10.04 -9.56
N TYR A 35 19.36 9.73 -10.35
CA TYR A 35 18.02 10.32 -10.20
C TYR A 35 17.47 10.27 -8.77
N PHE A 36 17.74 9.19 -8.03
CA PHE A 36 17.28 9.04 -6.64
C PHE A 36 18.21 9.70 -5.60
N GLN A 37 19.37 10.19 -6.03
CA GLN A 37 20.35 10.90 -5.19
C GLN A 37 20.25 12.41 -5.34
N GLU A 38 19.70 12.90 -6.45
CA GLU A 38 19.37 14.30 -6.72
C GLU A 38 18.27 14.81 -5.78
N GLU A 39 18.19 16.13 -5.61
CA GLU A 39 17.08 16.77 -4.92
C GLU A 39 15.87 16.94 -5.86
N PRO A 40 14.63 16.66 -5.39
CA PRO A 40 14.29 16.14 -4.06
C PRO A 40 14.52 14.62 -3.95
N LYS A 41 15.12 14.21 -2.82
CA LYS A 41 15.33 12.78 -2.54
C LYS A 41 14.01 12.06 -2.26
N PRO A 42 13.92 10.75 -2.56
CA PRO A 42 12.77 9.93 -2.18
C PRO A 42 12.51 9.98 -0.67
N ILE A 43 11.23 9.97 -0.31
CA ILE A 43 10.74 9.94 1.06
C ILE A 43 9.90 8.69 1.28
N MET A 44 9.88 8.20 2.52
CA MET A 44 9.13 6.98 2.87
C MET A 44 7.63 7.12 2.65
N ASN A 45 7.07 8.30 2.94
CA ASN A 45 5.68 8.61 2.67
C ASN A 45 5.59 9.65 1.55
N VAL A 46 5.25 9.20 0.35
CA VAL A 46 5.14 10.03 -0.87
C VAL A 46 4.15 11.19 -0.70
N LEU A 47 3.15 11.04 0.19
CA LEU A 47 2.13 12.07 0.46
C LEU A 47 2.49 12.97 1.63
N ALA A 48 3.64 12.82 2.31
CA ALA A 48 3.93 13.55 3.54
C ALA A 48 3.87 15.08 3.38
N HIS A 49 4.21 15.60 2.20
CA HIS A 49 4.18 17.03 1.88
C HIS A 49 2.89 17.48 1.18
N GLN A 50 1.93 16.57 1.01
CA GLN A 50 0.67 16.82 0.35
C GLN A 50 -0.46 16.58 1.35
N ASN A 51 -1.26 17.60 1.63
CA ASN A 51 -2.46 17.46 2.45
C ASN A 51 -3.60 16.82 1.64
N ILE A 52 -3.31 15.69 0.99
CA ILE A 52 -4.15 14.98 0.04
C ILE A 52 -4.38 13.56 0.56
N GLU A 53 -5.63 13.19 0.71
CA GLU A 53 -6.07 11.83 1.03
C GLU A 53 -6.75 11.22 -0.20
N TYR A 54 -6.31 10.04 -0.62
CA TYR A 54 -6.99 9.31 -1.69
C TYR A 54 -8.30 8.73 -1.17
N PRO A 55 -9.38 8.74 -1.98
CA PRO A 55 -10.67 8.21 -1.54
C PRO A 55 -10.58 6.71 -1.24
N LEU A 56 -11.33 6.26 -0.24
CA LEU A 56 -11.46 4.84 0.07
C LEU A 56 -12.04 4.08 -1.14
N ARG A 57 -11.57 2.85 -1.35
CA ARG A 57 -12.12 1.98 -2.40
C ARG A 57 -13.61 1.79 -2.16
N ARG A 58 -14.42 1.97 -3.21
CA ARG A 58 -15.85 1.64 -3.14
C ARG A 58 -16.00 0.13 -2.95
N ILE A 59 -16.77 -0.26 -1.95
CA ILE A 59 -17.14 -1.66 -1.73
C ILE A 59 -18.45 -1.87 -2.50
N THR A 60 -18.42 -2.69 -3.55
CA THR A 60 -19.64 -3.15 -4.23
C THR A 60 -20.18 -4.38 -3.49
N HIS A 61 -21.51 -4.49 -3.38
CA HIS A 61 -22.17 -5.58 -2.65
C HIS A 61 -22.37 -6.86 -3.48
N GLU A 62 -21.82 -6.91 -4.69
CA GLU A 62 -22.24 -7.89 -5.71
C GLU A 62 -21.62 -9.29 -5.54
N ASP A 63 -20.61 -9.44 -4.66
CA ASP A 63 -19.94 -10.71 -4.34
C ASP A 63 -20.12 -11.17 -2.87
N ASN A 64 -21.09 -10.60 -2.14
CA ASN A 64 -21.29 -10.96 -0.72
C ASN A 64 -21.96 -12.33 -0.48
N ASP A 65 -22.36 -13.06 -1.53
CA ASP A 65 -23.06 -14.34 -1.37
C ASP A 65 -22.18 -15.51 -0.89
N ILE A 66 -20.85 -15.36 -0.87
CA ILE A 66 -19.96 -16.42 -0.35
C ILE A 66 -19.93 -16.50 1.20
N LYS A 67 -20.47 -15.50 1.91
CA LYS A 67 -20.49 -15.47 3.39
C LYS A 67 -21.88 -15.70 4.02
N SER A 68 -22.90 -15.99 3.22
CA SER A 68 -24.21 -16.45 3.71
C SER A 68 -24.23 -17.94 4.07
N ALA A 69 -23.14 -18.67 3.81
CA ALA A 69 -22.94 -20.01 4.36
C ALA A 69 -22.72 -19.90 5.88
N LYS A 70 -23.82 -20.05 6.62
CA LYS A 70 -23.87 -20.21 8.08
C LYS A 70 -22.75 -21.15 8.54
N ILE A 71 -21.71 -20.60 9.16
CA ILE A 71 -20.78 -21.40 9.95
C ILE A 71 -21.62 -21.97 11.11
N PRO A 72 -21.76 -23.31 11.25
CA PRO A 72 -22.51 -23.87 12.36
C PRO A 72 -21.79 -23.50 13.67
N ALA A 73 -22.57 -22.99 14.62
CA ALA A 73 -22.11 -22.64 15.95
C ALA A 73 -21.34 -23.82 16.55
N LYS A 74 -20.04 -23.64 16.83
CA LYS A 74 -19.32 -24.57 17.71
C LYS A 74 -19.72 -24.23 19.14
N GLU A 75 -20.42 -25.16 19.76
CA GLU A 75 -20.78 -25.15 21.17
C GLU A 75 -19.50 -25.33 22.01
N ASP A 76 -19.02 -24.26 22.64
CA ASP A 76 -17.94 -24.37 23.63
C ASP A 76 -18.53 -24.79 24.99
N HIS A 77 -18.36 -26.07 25.31
CA HIS A 77 -18.63 -26.63 26.62
C HIS A 77 -17.55 -26.16 27.61
N SER A 78 -17.80 -25.09 28.36
CA SER A 78 -17.06 -24.82 29.60
C SER A 78 -18.01 -24.34 30.70
N MET A 79 -18.15 -25.20 31.70
CA MET A 79 -18.91 -24.95 32.92
C MET A 79 -18.16 -23.94 33.82
N ALA A 80 -18.97 -23.09 34.44
CA ALA A 80 -18.75 -22.40 35.72
C ALA A 80 -17.71 -21.26 35.80
N ARG A 81 -18.22 -20.03 35.94
CA ARG A 81 -18.11 -19.28 37.22
C ARG A 81 -19.11 -18.12 37.30
N GLN A 82 -19.87 -18.14 38.38
CA GLN A 82 -20.87 -17.17 38.83
C GLN A 82 -20.24 -15.77 39.03
N ALA A 83 -20.91 -14.71 38.54
CA ALA A 83 -21.65 -13.69 39.30
C ALA A 83 -20.77 -12.79 40.21
N LYS A 84 -20.89 -11.46 40.35
CA LYS A 84 -22.00 -10.50 40.21
C LYS A 84 -21.41 -9.09 39.99
N LYS A 85 -22.16 -8.21 39.31
CA LYS A 85 -21.93 -6.75 39.26
C LYS A 85 -22.72 -6.03 40.38
N PRO A 86 -22.15 -5.01 41.03
CA PRO A 86 -22.90 -3.84 41.49
C PRO A 86 -22.42 -2.60 40.70
N ARG A 87 -23.20 -1.97 39.82
CA ARG A 87 -24.24 -0.94 40.05
C ARG A 87 -23.78 0.20 40.97
N ASN A 88 -23.67 1.39 40.35
CA ASN A 88 -23.29 2.70 40.88
C ASN A 88 -23.85 3.06 42.26
N ALA A 89 -23.06 3.81 43.01
CA ALA A 89 -23.46 4.93 43.85
C ALA A 89 -22.48 6.08 43.60
#